data_AF-A0A973JGR6-F1
#
_entry.id   AF-A0A973JGR6-F1
#
_cell.length_a   1.000
_cell.length_b   1.000
_cell.length_c   1.000
_cell.angle_alpha   90.00
_cell.angle_beta   90.00
_cell.angle_gamma   90.00
#
_symmetry.space_group_name_H-M   'P 1'
#
loop_
_entity.id
_entity.type
_entity.pdbx_description
1 polymer ?
#
loop_
_entity_poly.entity_id
_entity_poly.type
_entity_poly.pdbx_seq_one_letter_code
_entity_poly.pdbx_strand_id
1 'polypeptide(L)' 'MTLFLLTFFLVYGGMHLYLFAKIRGAFHLSSLSALGLIIFMVIMILAPVVVRISEQYGYETFARVISYTGYIWMG' A
#
# COMPACT_ATOMS: atom_id res chain seq x y z
N MET A 1 13.87 11.80 0.50
CA MET A 1 12.92 10.86 -0.14
C MET A 1 13.34 9.41 0.02
N THR A 2 14.61 9.05 -0.20
CA THR A 2 15.08 7.65 -0.07
C THR A 2 14.86 7.06 1.32
N LEU A 3 15.24 7.78 2.39
CA LEU A 3 15.00 7.31 3.77
C LEU A 3 13.50 7.17 4.06
N PHE A 4 12.68 8.14 3.66
CA PHE A 4 11.22 8.05 3.82
C PHE A 4 10.65 6.82 3.13
N LEU A 5 10.97 6.60 1.84
CA LEU A 5 10.47 5.44 1.09
C LEU A 5 10.97 4.12 1.69
N LEU A 6 12.24 4.06 2.09
CA LEU A 6 12.81 2.88 2.74
C LEU A 6 12.06 2.56 4.04
N THR A 7 11.93 3.53 4.94
CA THR A 7 11.22 3.35 6.21
C THR A 7 9.75 3.01 5.97
N PHE A 8 9.08 3.70 5.04
CA PHE A 8 7.69 3.44 4.71
C PHE A 8 7.51 2.02 4.17
N PHE A 9 8.30 1.58 3.19
CA PHE A 9 8.19 0.21 2.66
C PHE A 9 8.48 -0.85 3.69
N LEU A 10 9.46 -0.66 4.57
CA LEU A 10 9.77 -1.62 5.63
C LEU A 10 8.62 -1.73 6.64
N VAL A 11 8.14 -0.60 7.16
CA VAL A 11 7.09 -0.58 8.17
C VAL A 11 5.74 -0.96 7.56
N TYR A 12 5.30 -0.22 6.55
CA TYR A 12 3.99 -0.37 5.93
C TYR A 12 3.87 -1.68 5.13
N GLY A 13 4.94 -2.09 4.42
CA GLY A 13 4.99 -3.39 3.76
C GLY A 13 5.05 -4.54 4.76
N GLY A 14 5.80 -4.39 5.85
CA GLY A 14 5.81 -5.35 6.95
C GLY A 14 4.43 -5.54 7.59
N MET A 15 3.70 -4.45 7.83
CA MET A 15 2.32 -4.50 8.34
C MET A 15 1.37 -5.22 7.38
N HIS A 16 1.48 -4.98 6.07
CA HIS A 16 0.70 -5.70 5.06
C HIS A 16 0.99 -7.20 5.05
N LEU A 17 2.27 -7.58 5.08
CA LEU A 17 2.68 -8.99 5.17
C LEU A 17 2.13 -9.65 6.44
N TYR A 18 2.21 -8.96 7.58
CA TYR A 18 1.65 -9.43 8.84
C TYR A 18 0.13 -9.63 8.74
N LEU A 19 -0.59 -8.63 8.19
CA LEU A 19 -2.04 -8.70 7.99
C LEU A 19 -2.42 -9.87 7.08
N PHE A 20 -1.72 -10.05 5.96
CA PHE A 20 -1.96 -11.15 5.03
C PHE A 20 -1.75 -12.52 5.71
N ALA A 21 -0.65 -12.68 6.46
CA ALA A 21 -0.38 -13.91 7.19
C ALA A 21 -1.47 -14.22 8.22
N LYS A 22 -1.94 -13.20 8.96
CA LYS A 22 -3.05 -13.35 9.91
C LYS A 22 -4.36 -13.72 9.24
N ILE A 23 -4.73 -13.04 8.16
CA ILE A 23 -5.96 -13.32 7.41
C ILE A 23 -5.92 -14.74 6.82
N ARG A 24 -4.80 -15.13 6.21
CA ARG A 24 -4.65 -16.47 5.61
C ARG A 24 -4.62 -17.59 6.65
N GLY A 25 -4.14 -17.32 7.86
CA GLY A 25 -4.16 -18.28 8.97
C GLY A 25 -5.53 -18.39 9.66
N ALA A 26 -6.29 -17.30 9.73
CA ALA A 26 -7.60 -17.26 10.39
C ALA A 26 -8.76 -17.68 9.48
N PHE A 27 -8.63 -17.48 8.17
CA PHE A 27 -9.70 -17.73 7.20
C PHE A 27 -9.20 -18.64 6.08
N HIS A 28 -10.07 -19.55 5.61
CA HIS A 28 -9.82 -20.31 4.39
C HIS A 28 -10.00 -19.42 3.16
N LEU A 29 -8.97 -18.66 2.80
CA LEU A 29 -8.97 -17.87 1.57
C LEU A 29 -8.78 -18.79 0.37
N SER A 30 -9.68 -18.67 -0.60
CA SER A 30 -9.45 -19.20 -1.94
C SER A 30 -8.22 -18.53 -2.57
N SER A 31 -7.56 -19.22 -3.51
CA SER A 31 -6.41 -18.65 -4.23
C SER A 31 -6.75 -17.33 -4.93
N LEU A 32 -7.98 -17.20 -5.45
CA LEU A 32 -8.43 -15.97 -6.12
C LEU A 32 -8.61 -14.82 -5.12
N SER A 33 -9.22 -15.08 -3.96
CA SER A 33 -9.38 -14.08 -2.90
C SER A 33 -8.02 -13.64 -2.33
N ALA A 34 -7.10 -14.58 -2.13
CA ALA A 34 -5.74 -14.29 -1.70
C ALA A 34 -4.99 -13.42 -2.72
N LEU A 35 -5.12 -13.74 -4.02
CA LEU A 35 -4.51 -12.95 -5.08
C LEU A 35 -5.07 -11.53 -5.13
N GLY A 36 -6.39 -11.38 -5.04
CA GLY A 36 -7.05 -10.06 -5.00
C GLY A 36 -6.56 -9.21 -3.82
N LEU A 37 -6.43 -9.83 -2.64
CA LEU A 37 -5.90 -9.16 -1.46
C LEU A 37 -4.43 -8.74 -1.66
N ILE A 38 -3.58 -9.62 -2.20
CA ILE A 38 -2.17 -9.29 -2.48
C ILE A 38 -2.07 -8.11 -3.46
N ILE A 39 -2.85 -8.12 -4.55
CA ILE A 39 -2.85 -7.03 -5.53
C ILE A 39 -3.22 -5.71 -4.87
N PHE A 40 -4.29 -5.71 -4.07
CA PHE A 40 -4.72 -4.53 -3.32
C PHE A 40 -3.58 -4.02 -2.40
N MET A 41 -2.98 -4.90 -1.60
CA MET A 41 -1.88 -4.51 -0.70
C MET A 41 -0.67 -3.95 -1.45
N VAL A 42 -0.30 -4.53 -2.59
CA VAL A 42 0.80 -4.03 -3.42
C VAL A 42 0.49 -2.63 -3.96
N ILE A 43 -0.73 -2.38 -4.41
CA ILE A 43 -1.16 -1.03 -4.84
C ILE A 43 -1.00 -0.02 -3.70
N MET A 44 -1.42 -0.40 -2.49
CA MET A 44 -1.32 0.46 -1.30
C MET A 44 0.14 0.74 -0.91
N ILE A 45 1.02 -0.27 -0.99
CA ILE A 45 2.46 -0.10 -0.74
C ILE A 45 3.07 0.88 -1.75
N LEU A 46 2.63 0.87 -3.01
CA LEU A 46 3.15 1.74 -4.06
C LEU A 46 2.61 3.18 -4.03
N ALA A 47 1.61 3.48 -3.18
CA ALA A 47 1.04 4.81 -3.04
C ALA A 47 2.07 5.97 -2.97
N PRO A 48 3.11 5.97 -2.12
CA PRO A 48 4.06 7.07 -2.04
C PRO A 48 4.87 7.29 -3.33
N VAL A 49 5.09 6.24 -4.13
CA VAL A 49 5.75 6.36 -5.45
C VAL A 49 4.81 7.07 -6.42
N VAL A 50 3.55 6.64 -6.46
CA VAL A 50 2.52 7.25 -7.33
C VAL A 50 2.30 8.72 -6.95
N VAL A 51 2.21 9.04 -5.66
CA VAL A 51 2.12 10.43 -5.16
C VAL A 51 3.30 11.24 -5.68
N ARG A 52 4.52 10.74 -5.52
CA ARG A 52 5.72 11.46 -5.93
C ARG A 52 5.79 11.73 -7.42
N ILE A 53 5.45 10.74 -8.23
CA ILE A 53 5.38 10.89 -9.69
C ILE A 53 4.30 11.91 -10.04
N SER A 54 3.12 11.82 -9.42
CA SER A 54 2.00 12.73 -9.67
C SER A 54 2.36 14.18 -9.37
N GLU A 55 3.05 14.44 -8.25
CA GLU A 55 3.56 15.77 -7.90
C GLU A 55 4.55 16.30 -8.94
N GLN A 56 5.45 15.46 -9.46
CA GLN A 56 6.43 15.86 -10.48
C GLN A 56 5.78 16.29 -11.80
N TYR A 57 4.64 15.70 -12.14
CA TYR A 57 3.87 16.06 -13.34
C TYR A 57 2.79 17.13 -13.07
N GLY A 58 2.72 17.70 -11.87
CA GLY A 58 1.75 18.74 -11.50
C GLY A 58 0.32 18.24 -11.25
N TYR A 59 0.11 16.93 -11.10
CA TYR A 59 -1.19 16.33 -10.81
C TYR A 59 -1.52 16.38 -9.30
N GLU A 60 -1.62 17.58 -8.73
CA GLU A 60 -1.75 17.78 -7.28
C GLU A 60 -3.00 17.14 -6.68
N THR A 61 -4.17 17.29 -7.31
CA THR A 61 -5.42 16.69 -6.82
C THR A 61 -5.33 15.17 -6.79
N PHE A 62 -4.74 14.56 -7.82
CA PHE A 62 -4.56 13.11 -7.88
C PHE A 62 -3.56 12.63 -6.83
N ALA A 63 -2.43 13.32 -6.68
CA ALA A 63 -1.45 13.05 -5.63
C ALA A 63 -2.10 13.09 -4.23
N ARG A 64 -2.97 14.07 -3.98
CA ARG A 64 -3.70 14.21 -2.71
C ARG A 64 -4.71 13.09 -2.47
N VAL A 65 -5.45 12.67 -3.50
CA VAL A 65 -6.40 11.53 -3.37
C VAL A 65 -5.65 10.24 -3.05
N ILE A 66 -4.53 9.98 -3.75
CA ILE A 66 -3.71 8.79 -3.52
C ILE A 66 -3.05 8.85 -2.15
N SER A 67 -2.60 10.02 -1.68
CA SER A 67 -1.98 10.13 -0.36
C SER A 67 -2.98 9.86 0.76
N TYR A 68 -4.19 10.43 0.72
CA TYR A 68 -5.22 10.14 1.71
C TYR A 68 -5.62 8.67 1.70
N THR A 69 -5.87 8.10 0.51
CA THR A 69 -6.27 6.69 0.39
C THR A 69 -5.15 5.77 0.90
N GLY A 70 -3.94 5.95 0.39
CA GLY A 70 -2.77 5.12 0.67
C GLY A 70 -2.30 5.19 2.12
N TYR A 71 -2.35 6.37 2.75
CA TYR A 71 -1.77 6.58 4.08
C TYR A 71 -2.76 6.36 5.23
N ILE A 72 -4.08 6.48 5.00
CA ILE A 72 -5.09 6.26 6.06
C ILE A 72 -5.48 4.78 6.21
N TRP A 73 -5.33 3.96 5.17
CA TRP A 73 -5.87 2.59 5.16
C TRP A 73 -5.54 1.71 6.40
N MET A 74 -4.31 1.76 6.92
CA MET A 74 -3.92 1.05 8.16
C MET A 74 -3.63 1.99 9.33
N GLY A 75 -4.12 3.23 9.28
CA GLY A 75 -3.88 4.30 10.25
C GLY A 75 -5.14 4.80 10.94
#